data_AF-A0A7S2GRQ9-F1
#
_entry.id   AF-A0A7S2GRQ9-F1
#
_cell.length_a   1.000
_cell.length_b   1.000
_cell.length_c   1.000
_cell.angle_alpha   90.00
_cell.angle_beta   90.00
_cell.angle_gamma   90.00
#
_symmetry.space_group_name_H-M   'P 1'
#
loop_
_entity.id
_entity.type
_entity.pdbx_description
1 polymer ?
#
loop_
_entity_poly.entity_id
_entity_poly.type
_entity_poly.pdbx_seq_one_letter_code
_entity_poly.pdbx_strand_id
1 'polypeptide(L)'
;VNKEKYDQAVLKYMASELCDRREAQGNMDAYFDNPNDWAFQKIKEKEGGFKKDYANANTDPKSLILIAVWSGIVVWFFSDLVSGVTSGKYSNVVETANRLSENPSVFDNLVQ
;
A
#
# COMPACT_ATOMS: atom_id res chain seq x y z
N VAL A 1 -14.21 -12.93 19.63
CA VAL A 1 -13.67 -14.31 19.60
C VAL A 1 -12.94 -14.57 20.91
N ASN A 2 -13.19 -15.71 21.56
CA ASN A 2 -12.47 -16.07 22.79
C ASN A 2 -11.06 -16.56 22.41
N LYS A 3 -10.01 -15.86 22.87
CA LYS A 3 -8.62 -16.02 22.40
C LYS A 3 -8.10 -17.44 22.57
N GLU A 4 -8.47 -18.09 23.68
CA GLU A 4 -8.08 -19.47 23.99
C GLU A 4 -8.65 -20.49 23.00
N LYS A 5 -9.89 -20.29 22.54
CA LYS A 5 -10.54 -21.16 21.54
C LYS A 5 -9.92 -21.00 20.16
N TYR A 6 -9.51 -19.77 19.82
CA TYR A 6 -8.81 -19.49 18.57
C TYR A 6 -7.44 -20.16 18.55
N ASP A 7 -6.62 -19.96 19.59
CA ASP A 7 -5.30 -20.59 19.68
C ASP A 7 -5.38 -22.12 19.67
N GLN A 8 -6.40 -22.70 20.32
CA GLN A 8 -6.64 -24.15 20.26
C GLN A 8 -7.01 -24.62 18.85
N ALA A 9 -7.83 -23.87 18.11
CA ALA A 9 -8.19 -24.19 16.74
C ALA A 9 -6.98 -24.14 15.81
N VAL A 10 -6.14 -23.10 15.95
CA VAL A 10 -4.87 -22.97 15.21
C VAL A 10 -3.95 -24.15 15.50
N LEU A 11 -3.73 -24.50 16.77
CA LEU A 11 -2.86 -25.63 17.14
C LEU A 11 -3.40 -26.97 16.63
N LYS A 12 -4.72 -27.18 16.67
CA LYS A 12 -5.34 -28.38 16.07
C LYS A 12 -5.10 -28.44 14.57
N TYR A 13 -5.22 -27.31 13.88
CA TYR A 13 -5.02 -27.24 12.44
C TYR A 13 -3.56 -27.48 12.04
N MET A 14 -2.61 -26.91 12.79
CA MET A 14 -1.17 -27.19 12.62
C MET A 14 -0.87 -28.69 12.74
N ALA A 15 -1.49 -29.36 13.71
CA ALA A 15 -1.26 -30.78 13.93
C ALA A 15 -1.91 -31.67 12.85
N SER A 16 -3.06 -31.27 12.30
CA SER A 16 -3.76 -32.06 11.27
C SER A 16 -3.16 -31.90 9.88
N GLU A 17 -2.75 -30.68 9.51
CA GLU A 17 -2.27 -30.35 8.17
C GLU A 17 -0.74 -30.23 8.09
N LEU A 18 -0.04 -30.46 9.21
CA LEU A 18 1.43 -30.39 9.33
C LEU A 18 2.01 -29.08 8.76
N CYS A 19 1.33 -27.96 9.01
CA CYS A 19 1.71 -26.65 8.51
C CYS A 19 2.24 -25.73 9.61
N ASP A 20 2.97 -24.70 9.19
CA ASP A 20 3.50 -23.69 10.10
C ASP A 20 2.37 -22.89 10.75
N ARG A 21 2.64 -22.34 11.96
CA ARG A 21 1.65 -21.57 12.72
C ARG A 21 1.03 -20.43 11.92
N ARG A 22 1.81 -19.79 11.05
CA ARG A 22 1.34 -18.67 10.21
C ARG A 22 0.30 -19.12 9.18
N GLU A 23 0.51 -20.27 8.54
CA GLU A 23 -0.44 -20.87 7.59
C GLU A 23 -1.69 -21.37 8.30
N ALA A 24 -1.54 -21.94 9.49
CA ALA A 24 -2.66 -22.37 10.31
C ALA A 24 -3.51 -21.19 10.81
N GLN A 25 -2.88 -20.08 11.23
CA GLN A 25 -3.60 -18.86 11.61
C GLN A 25 -4.38 -18.29 10.44
N GLY A 26 -3.78 -18.19 9.25
CA GLY A 26 -4.48 -17.71 8.05
C GLY A 26 -5.66 -18.60 7.64
N ASN A 27 -5.50 -19.93 7.73
CA ASN A 27 -6.59 -20.86 7.44
C ASN A 27 -7.73 -20.79 8.47
N MET A 28 -7.40 -20.63 9.76
CA MET A 28 -8.42 -20.47 10.80
C MET A 28 -9.12 -19.11 10.69
N ASP A 29 -8.40 -18.05 10.33
CA ASP A 29 -9.00 -16.73 10.09
C ASP A 29 -10.02 -16.79 8.93
N ALA A 30 -9.65 -17.42 7.81
CA ALA A 30 -10.56 -17.65 6.69
C ALA A 30 -11.77 -18.54 7.07
N TYR A 31 -11.57 -19.54 7.94
CA TYR A 31 -12.67 -20.37 8.45
C TYR A 31 -13.64 -19.58 9.33
N PHE A 32 -13.13 -18.70 10.20
CA PHE A 32 -13.98 -17.88 11.06
C PHE A 32 -14.67 -16.74 10.33
N ASP A 33 -14.10 -16.24 9.23
CA ASP A 33 -14.71 -15.21 8.38
C ASP A 33 -15.81 -15.79 7.47
N ASN A 34 -15.51 -16.87 6.74
CA ASN A 34 -16.49 -17.56 5.89
C ASN A 34 -16.29 -19.08 5.85
N PRO A 35 -16.93 -19.83 6.76
CA PRO A 35 -16.72 -21.28 6.89
C PRO A 35 -17.23 -22.07 5.68
N ASN A 36 -18.26 -21.57 4.97
CA ASN A 36 -18.82 -22.25 3.80
C ASN A 36 -17.87 -22.18 2.60
N ASP A 37 -17.31 -20.99 2.34
CA ASP A 37 -16.34 -20.81 1.27
C ASP A 37 -15.02 -21.54 1.56
N TRP A 38 -14.58 -21.50 2.82
CA TRP A 38 -13.40 -22.24 3.27
C TRP A 38 -13.56 -23.75 3.05
N ALA A 39 -14.71 -24.33 3.41
CA ALA A 39 -14.97 -25.77 3.23
C ALA A 39 -14.98 -26.15 1.74
N PHE A 40 -15.60 -25.33 0.89
CA PHE A 40 -15.60 -25.53 -0.56
C PHE A 40 -14.18 -25.48 -1.13
N GLN A 41 -13.36 -24.51 -0.70
CA GLN A 41 -11.96 -24.43 -1.10
C GLN A 41 -11.16 -25.66 -0.65
N LYS A 42 -11.37 -26.18 0.57
CA LYS A 42 -10.69 -27.41 1.04
C LYS A 42 -11.09 -28.66 0.27
N ILE A 43 -12.34 -28.74 -0.19
CA ILE A 43 -12.78 -29.83 -1.07
C ILE A 43 -12.05 -29.73 -2.41
N LYS A 44 -11.99 -28.52 -3.00
CA LYS A 44 -11.25 -28.30 -4.24
C LYS A 44 -9.75 -28.56 -4.12
N GLU A 45 -9.13 -28.21 -2.99
CA GLU A 45 -7.72 -28.53 -2.72
C GLU A 45 -7.48 -30.05 -2.71
N LYS A 46 -8.39 -30.83 -2.12
CA LYS A 46 -8.33 -32.30 -2.12
C LYS A 46 -8.55 -32.92 -3.50
N GLU A 47 -9.30 -32.25 -4.37
CA GLU A 47 -9.52 -32.63 -5.77
C GLU A 47 -8.33 -32.27 -6.68
N GLY A 48 -7.24 -31.74 -6.12
CA GLY A 48 -6.03 -31.32 -6.87
C GLY A 48 -6.09 -29.88 -7.38
N GLY A 49 -7.05 -29.09 -6.90
CA GLY A 49 -7.14 -27.66 -7.16
C GLY A 49 -6.06 -26.82 -6.47
N PHE A 50 -6.05 -25.52 -6.78
CA PHE A 50 -5.07 -24.57 -6.26
C PHE A 50 -5.11 -24.47 -4.73
N LYS A 51 -3.99 -24.76 -4.05
CA LYS A 51 -3.84 -24.57 -2.60
C LYS A 51 -3.64 -23.09 -2.29
N LYS A 52 -4.61 -22.46 -1.62
CA LYS A 52 -4.55 -21.03 -1.33
C LYS A 52 -3.66 -20.80 -0.10
N ASP A 53 -2.52 -20.13 -0.30
CA ASP A 53 -1.64 -19.72 0.78
C ASP A 53 -2.21 -18.50 1.50
N TYR A 54 -3.00 -18.75 2.55
CA TYR A 54 -3.57 -17.73 3.42
C TYR A 54 -2.53 -17.00 4.28
N ALA A 55 -1.29 -17.49 4.38
CA ALA A 55 -0.21 -16.83 5.12
C ALA A 55 0.53 -15.76 4.29
N ASN A 56 0.52 -15.87 2.97
CA ASN A 56 1.14 -14.89 2.06
C ASN A 56 0.15 -14.18 1.13
N ALA A 57 -1.16 -14.40 1.29
CA ALA A 57 -2.19 -13.80 0.43
C ALA A 57 -2.11 -12.26 0.33
N ASN A 58 -1.51 -11.58 1.32
CA ASN A 58 -1.37 -10.11 1.36
C ASN A 58 0.01 -9.58 0.96
N THR A 59 0.94 -10.44 0.56
CA THR A 59 2.24 -10.01 0.00
C THR A 59 2.20 -10.13 -1.50
N ASP A 60 1.33 -9.36 -2.16
CA ASP A 60 1.43 -9.15 -3.61
C ASP A 60 2.61 -8.19 -3.87
N PRO A 61 3.73 -8.66 -4.43
CA PRO A 61 4.91 -7.83 -4.65
C PRO A 61 4.61 -6.63 -5.54
N LYS A 62 3.60 -6.73 -6.42
CA LYS A 62 3.17 -5.63 -7.30
C LYS A 62 2.59 -4.47 -6.51
N SER A 63 1.78 -4.76 -5.49
CA SER A 63 1.20 -3.75 -4.61
C SER A 63 2.26 -3.05 -3.77
N LEU A 64 3.27 -3.79 -3.30
CA LEU A 64 4.40 -3.22 -2.54
C LEU A 64 5.24 -2.25 -3.38
N ILE A 65 5.56 -2.65 -4.62
CA ILE A 65 6.32 -1.81 -5.55
C ILE A 65 5.53 -0.54 -5.88
N LEU A 66 4.23 -0.66 -6.12
CA LEU A 66 3.38 0.49 -6.41
C LEU A 66 3.37 1.50 -5.26
N ILE A 67 3.24 1.02 -4.02
CA ILE A 67 3.31 1.88 -2.82
C ILE A 67 4.68 2.55 -2.69
N ALA A 68 5.76 1.81 -2.92
CA ALA A 68 7.13 2.35 -2.84
C ALA A 68 7.35 3.47 -3.86
N VAL A 69 6.91 3.26 -5.11
CA VAL A 69 7.03 4.25 -6.19
C VAL A 69 6.22 5.51 -5.88
N TRP A 70 4.94 5.37 -5.50
CA TRP A 70 4.10 6.52 -5.18
C TRP A 70 4.58 7.28 -3.94
N SER A 71 5.04 6.56 -2.92
CA SER A 71 5.62 7.19 -1.72
C SER A 71 6.86 8.00 -2.08
N GLY A 72 7.72 7.49 -2.96
CA GLY A 72 8.88 8.24 -3.46
C GLY A 72 8.50 9.54 -4.17
N ILE A 73 7.47 9.49 -5.04
CA ILE A 73 6.97 10.67 -5.75
C ILE A 73 6.44 11.72 -4.76
N VAL A 74 5.62 11.31 -3.79
CA VAL A 74 5.04 12.21 -2.79
C VAL A 74 6.14 12.87 -1.94
N VAL A 75 7.11 12.08 -1.46
CA VAL A 75 8.23 12.59 -0.65
C VAL A 75 9.10 13.57 -1.45
N TRP A 76 9.39 13.26 -2.72
CA TRP A 76 10.13 14.17 -3.60
C TRP A 76 9.38 15.48 -3.81
N PHE A 77 8.09 15.42 -4.14
CA PHE A 77 7.26 16.61 -4.35
C PHE A 77 7.17 17.48 -3.09
N PHE A 78 6.98 16.88 -1.92
CA PHE A 78 6.98 17.63 -0.65
C PHE A 78 8.33 18.27 -0.35
N SER A 79 9.43 17.58 -0.67
CA SER A 79 10.78 18.13 -0.50
C SER A 79 11.02 19.32 -1.45
N ASP A 80 10.59 19.21 -2.70
CA ASP A 80 10.66 20.32 -3.67
C ASP A 80 9.80 21.50 -3.22
N LEU A 81 8.58 21.26 -2.75
CA LEU A 81 7.69 22.30 -2.25
C LEU A 81 8.28 23.05 -1.05
N VAL A 82 8.75 22.31 -0.04
CA VAL A 82 9.35 22.92 1.18
C VAL A 82 10.62 23.70 0.83
N SER A 83 11.47 23.13 -0.02
CA SER A 83 12.67 23.83 -0.47
C SER A 83 12.34 25.07 -1.30
N GLY A 84 11.32 25.04 -2.15
CA GLY A 84 10.87 26.18 -2.94
C GLY A 84 10.26 27.31 -2.11
N VAL A 85 9.51 26.97 -1.05
CA VAL A 85 8.95 27.96 -0.11
C VAL A 85 10.05 28.61 0.72
N THR A 86 10.97 27.80 1.27
CA THR A 86 12.06 28.31 2.11
C THR A 86 13.11 29.10 1.33
N SER A 87 13.37 28.74 0.08
CA SER A 87 14.31 29.46 -0.80
C SER A 87 13.72 30.70 -1.48
N GLY A 88 12.44 31.01 -1.28
CA GLY A 88 11.79 32.14 -1.94
C GLY A 88 11.69 31.97 -3.47
N LYS A 89 11.85 30.75 -4.01
CA LYS A 89 11.82 30.48 -5.45
C LYS A 89 10.55 31.00 -6.13
N TYR A 90 9.44 31.05 -5.40
CA TYR A 90 8.15 31.53 -5.89
C TYR A 90 7.91 33.04 -5.66
N SER A 91 8.72 33.74 -4.84
CA SER A 91 8.55 35.19 -4.63
C SER A 91 8.97 35.99 -5.86
N ASN A 92 10.03 35.55 -6.55
CA ASN A 92 10.54 36.21 -7.76
C ASN A 92 9.50 36.18 -8.91
N VAL A 93 8.66 35.13 -8.96
CA VAL A 93 7.59 35.00 -9.96
C VAL A 93 6.47 35.99 -9.68
N VAL A 94 6.06 36.14 -8.42
CA VAL A 94 5.04 37.10 -8.02
C VAL A 94 5.53 38.54 -8.22
N GLU A 95 6.79 38.82 -7.88
CA GLU A 95 7.39 40.13 -8.06
C GLU A 95 7.53 40.49 -9.54
N THR A 96 7.95 39.55 -10.39
CA THR A 96 8.02 39.75 -11.84
C THR A 96 6.62 39.94 -12.44
N ALA A 97 5.62 39.17 -12.00
CA ALA A 97 4.24 39.32 -12.46
C ALA A 97 3.65 40.69 -12.06
N ASN A 98 3.91 41.16 -10.84
CA ASN A 98 3.47 42.48 -10.40
C ASN A 98 4.16 43.60 -11.18
N ARG A 99 5.48 43.49 -11.43
CA ARG A 99 6.23 44.48 -12.24
C ARG A 99 5.75 44.54 -13.70
N LEU A 100 5.37 43.40 -14.28
CA LEU A 100 4.76 43.34 -15.61
C LEU A 100 3.35 43.93 -15.64
N SER A 101 2.58 43.76 -14.56
CA SER A 101 1.26 44.38 -14.42
C SER A 101 1.33 45.90 -14.28
N GLU A 102 2.34 46.43 -13.58
CA GLU A 102 2.50 47.87 -13.37
C GLU A 102 3.18 48.57 -14.55
N ASN A 103 4.10 47.90 -15.25
CA ASN A 103 4.75 48.45 -16.43
C ASN A 103 4.97 47.37 -17.51
N PRO A 104 4.09 47.27 -18.51
CA PRO A 104 4.16 46.22 -19.54
C PRO A 104 5.38 46.33 -20.46
N SER A 105 6.03 47.50 -20.56
CA SER A 105 7.26 47.69 -21.36
C SER A 105 8.49 46.94 -20.80
N VAL A 106 8.39 46.40 -19.59
CA VAL A 106 9.41 45.52 -18.99
C VAL A 106 9.48 44.17 -19.73
N PHE A 107 8.38 43.71 -20.33
CA PHE A 107 8.35 42.48 -21.12
C PHE A 107 9.25 42.58 -22.35
N ASP A 108 9.25 43.74 -23.02
CA ASP A 108 10.02 43.97 -24.25
C ASP A 108 11.54 43.89 -24.01
N ASN A 109 12.00 44.27 -22.81
CA ASN A 109 13.42 44.20 -22.42
C ASN A 109 13.87 42.81 -21.94
N LEU A 110 12.93 41.91 -21.60
CA LEU A 110 13.23 40.55 -21.16
C LEU A 110 13.30 39.55 -22.32
N VAL A 111 12.79 39.92 -23.50
CA VAL A 111 12.67 39.05 -24.70
C VAL A 111 13.71 39.41 -25.78
N GLN A 112 14.54 40.44 -25.56
CA GLN A 112 15.74 40.74 -26.36
C GLN A 112 16.95 39.95 -25.85
#